data_AF-A0A7Y7NWH7-F1
#
_entry.id   AF-A0A7Y7NWH7-F1
#
_cell.length_a   1.000
_cell.length_b   1.000
_cell.length_c   1.000
_cell.angle_alpha   90.00
_cell.angle_beta   90.00
_cell.angle_gamma   90.00
#
_symmetry.space_group_name_H-M   'P 1'
#
loop_
_entity.id
_entity.type
_entity.pdbx_description
1 polymer ?
#
loop_
_entity_poly.entity_id
_entity_poly.type
_entity_poly.pdbx_seq_one_letter_code
_entity_poly.pdbx_strand_id
1 'polypeptide(L)'
;MKKNTFEILSKYFTHKNIYLFGLGIMLVSLPLSTFGMSLSQAILGANWLSEGKFKKKFNDFFHNKVAIAIVSIFILHIVGLIYTTDFGYAMKDLRIKSPLFILPFILSTTDKINIKQLYNLLLVFISFVLLGTLISTYHFLKDEYLDIRDISLFISHIRFSLLICFSIFILAYLYFKRNSFPKPFRYVFIILILWFAFFLIILEAFTGIAILLIISFVFLVYLIFTKKNLITKFVLILILVGFPISAFYYVNAIYKESILVKVVDFKKLDGFTSKGNTYYHDIVSEQRENGNLVGIYICPIELEETWKKRSKFDINGKDLKGQQIKSTLMRFLTSLDKRKDADGINSLTKEQIIQIEKGVANAKYQDRFSIRDRIYESFWEIQNYLTYKNPNGQTLVQRYIYWKASIELIKKNPILGVGTGDMNIAFNNHYDQYYKELDKAFRWRSHNQYLSITVAFGFVGLIWFLIALFYPVFKAKKVFNYLYITFFLIMIISMLTEDTIETQPGVTFFAFFSSLFLFTYNEEKDKKSIE
;
A
#
# COMPACT_ATOMS: atom_id res chain seq x y z
N MET A 1 5.27 -58.33 5.32
CA MET A 1 4.43 -57.15 5.66
C MET A 1 5.16 -55.79 5.48
N LYS A 2 6.16 -55.68 4.61
CA LYS A 2 6.73 -54.39 4.16
C LYS A 2 6.17 -54.06 2.78
N LYS A 3 4.95 -53.52 2.71
CA LYS A 3 4.57 -52.73 1.52
C LYS A 3 5.54 -51.55 1.49
N ASN A 4 6.35 -51.51 0.44
CA ASN A 4 7.53 -50.66 0.31
C ASN A 4 7.20 -49.21 0.69
N THR A 5 7.83 -48.67 1.73
CA THR A 5 7.74 -47.25 2.09
C THR A 5 7.99 -46.36 0.87
N PHE A 6 8.84 -46.83 -0.06
CA PHE A 6 9.14 -46.20 -1.33
C PHE A 6 7.94 -46.12 -2.30
N GLU A 7 7.11 -47.17 -2.41
CA GLU A 7 5.89 -47.13 -3.23
C GLU A 7 4.86 -46.15 -2.64
N ILE A 8 4.72 -46.13 -1.32
CA ILE A 8 3.83 -45.20 -0.63
C ILE A 8 4.28 -43.76 -0.86
N LEU A 9 5.58 -43.47 -0.71
CA LEU A 9 6.16 -42.15 -0.94
C LEU A 9 6.01 -41.73 -2.42
N SER A 10 6.28 -42.62 -3.38
CA SER A 10 6.18 -42.32 -4.82
C SER A 10 4.78 -41.86 -5.25
N LYS A 11 3.73 -42.35 -4.57
CA LYS A 11 2.34 -41.93 -4.81
C LYS A 11 2.07 -40.47 -4.41
N TYR A 12 2.81 -39.95 -3.43
CA TYR A 12 2.68 -38.56 -2.98
C TYR A 12 3.63 -37.62 -3.73
N PHE A 13 4.83 -38.08 -4.13
CA PHE A 13 5.82 -37.30 -4.88
C PHE A 13 5.59 -37.33 -6.40
N THR A 14 4.38 -36.98 -6.84
CA THR A 14 4.10 -36.76 -8.28
C THR A 14 4.41 -35.33 -8.68
N HIS A 15 4.78 -35.08 -9.94
CA HIS A 15 5.00 -33.72 -10.47
C HIS A 15 3.81 -32.79 -10.20
N LYS A 16 2.58 -33.32 -10.26
CA LYS A 16 1.36 -32.56 -9.98
C LYS A 16 1.26 -32.14 -8.50
N ASN A 17 1.62 -33.02 -7.57
CA ASN A 17 1.59 -32.71 -6.15
C ASN A 17 2.70 -31.73 -5.76
N ILE A 18 3.91 -31.90 -6.30
CA ILE A 18 5.02 -30.95 -6.09
C ILE A 18 4.66 -29.57 -6.65
N TYR A 19 4.01 -29.54 -7.82
CA TYR A 19 3.50 -28.32 -8.41
C TYR A 19 2.48 -27.61 -7.49
N LEU A 20 1.45 -28.33 -7.02
CA LEU A 20 0.46 -27.79 -6.09
C LEU A 20 1.09 -27.33 -4.77
N PHE A 21 2.08 -28.07 -4.28
CA PHE A 21 2.85 -27.69 -3.09
C PHE A 21 3.63 -26.39 -3.31
N GLY A 22 4.29 -26.23 -4.45
CA GLY A 22 4.95 -25.00 -4.85
C GLY A 22 3.98 -23.81 -4.91
N LEU A 23 2.81 -23.99 -5.52
CA LEU A 23 1.74 -22.96 -5.52
C LEU A 23 1.25 -22.65 -4.09
N GLY A 24 1.10 -23.66 -3.24
CA GLY A 24 0.73 -23.50 -1.83
C GLY A 24 1.77 -22.68 -1.05
N ILE A 25 3.06 -23.01 -1.16
CA ILE A 25 4.14 -22.23 -0.54
C ILE A 25 4.09 -20.78 -1.02
N MET A 26 3.83 -20.53 -2.31
CA MET A 26 3.71 -19.15 -2.81
C MET A 26 2.63 -18.37 -2.04
N LEU A 27 1.46 -18.98 -1.90
CA LEU A 27 0.29 -18.35 -1.26
C LEU A 27 0.49 -18.12 0.24
N VAL A 28 1.18 -19.05 0.92
CA VAL A 28 1.60 -18.91 2.31
C VAL A 28 2.61 -17.76 2.47
N SER A 29 3.54 -17.67 1.52
CA SER A 29 4.69 -16.76 1.61
C SER A 29 4.35 -15.32 1.20
N LEU A 30 3.36 -15.11 0.33
CA LEU A 30 2.95 -13.77 -0.10
C LEU A 30 2.72 -12.79 1.08
N PRO A 31 1.92 -13.15 2.11
CA PRO A 31 1.74 -12.29 3.27
C PRO A 31 2.86 -12.38 4.33
N LEU A 32 3.69 -13.43 4.34
CA LEU A 32 4.56 -13.74 5.48
C LEU A 32 6.07 -13.82 5.21
N SER A 33 6.52 -14.00 3.97
CA SER A 33 7.95 -14.25 3.70
C SER A 33 8.38 -13.97 2.25
N THR A 34 9.27 -12.99 2.11
CA THR A 34 10.02 -12.74 0.87
C THR A 34 10.91 -13.90 0.45
N PHE A 35 11.57 -14.55 1.41
CA PHE A 35 12.36 -15.75 1.14
C PHE A 35 11.47 -16.90 0.63
N GLY A 36 10.33 -17.14 1.28
CA GLY A 36 9.39 -18.20 0.89
C GLY A 36 8.84 -18.02 -0.54
N MET A 37 8.65 -16.79 -1.00
CA MET A 37 8.27 -16.49 -2.39
C MET A 37 9.35 -16.93 -3.40
N SER A 38 10.63 -16.73 -3.07
CA SER A 38 11.74 -17.21 -3.90
C SER A 38 11.88 -18.73 -3.84
N LEU A 39 11.71 -19.34 -2.65
CA LEU A 39 11.75 -20.78 -2.47
C LEU A 39 10.64 -21.48 -3.27
N SER A 40 9.43 -20.93 -3.28
CA SER A 40 8.33 -21.43 -4.11
C SER A 40 8.69 -21.41 -5.60
N GLN A 41 9.26 -20.32 -6.11
CA GLN A 41 9.72 -20.23 -7.50
C GLN A 41 10.79 -21.28 -7.81
N ALA A 42 11.73 -21.51 -6.90
CA ALA A 42 12.75 -22.53 -7.05
C ALA A 42 12.15 -23.95 -7.10
N ILE A 43 11.18 -24.27 -6.22
CA ILE A 43 10.48 -25.56 -6.23
C ILE A 43 9.70 -25.75 -7.53
N LEU A 44 8.95 -24.74 -7.97
CA LEU A 44 8.20 -24.77 -9.23
C LEU A 44 9.14 -24.96 -10.42
N GLY A 45 10.26 -24.23 -10.46
CA GLY A 45 11.27 -24.34 -11.50
C GLY A 45 11.96 -25.70 -11.53
N ALA A 46 12.38 -26.22 -10.37
CA ALA A 46 13.00 -27.53 -10.24
C ALA A 46 12.05 -28.65 -10.67
N ASN A 47 10.77 -28.56 -10.29
CA ASN A 47 9.75 -29.51 -10.73
C ASN A 47 9.49 -29.42 -12.25
N TRP A 48 9.48 -28.21 -12.80
CA TRP A 48 9.32 -28.01 -14.24
C TRP A 48 10.50 -28.60 -15.04
N LEU A 49 11.72 -28.43 -14.54
CA LEU A 49 12.94 -28.98 -15.12
C LEU A 49 12.95 -30.52 -15.05
N SER A 50 12.59 -31.09 -13.90
CA SER A 50 12.58 -32.55 -13.71
C SER A 50 11.48 -33.26 -14.51
N GLU A 51 10.35 -32.58 -14.78
CA GLU A 51 9.30 -33.12 -15.66
C GLU A 51 9.74 -33.22 -17.13
N GLY A 52 10.74 -32.43 -17.55
CA GLY A 52 11.26 -32.43 -18.91
C GLY A 52 10.26 -31.95 -19.96
N LYS A 53 10.19 -32.63 -21.10
CA LYS A 53 9.34 -32.29 -22.27
C LYS A 53 9.58 -30.87 -22.82
N PHE A 54 10.83 -30.41 -22.76
CA PHE A 54 11.22 -29.02 -23.07
C PHE A 54 10.70 -28.55 -24.43
N LYS A 55 10.91 -29.33 -25.51
CA LYS A 55 10.47 -28.94 -26.85
C LYS A 55 8.97 -28.62 -26.90
N LYS A 56 8.13 -29.45 -26.27
CA LYS A 56 6.69 -29.21 -26.20
C LYS A 56 6.39 -27.96 -25.36
N LYS A 57 6.97 -27.84 -24.17
CA LYS A 57 6.71 -26.72 -23.26
C LYS A 57 7.14 -25.37 -23.86
N PHE A 58 8.31 -25.28 -24.50
CA PHE A 58 8.72 -24.08 -25.22
C PHE A 58 7.77 -23.75 -26.37
N ASN A 59 7.36 -24.76 -27.14
CA ASN A 59 6.38 -24.57 -28.21
C ASN A 59 5.05 -24.04 -27.65
N ASP A 60 4.52 -24.63 -26.59
CA ASP A 60 3.28 -24.21 -25.92
C ASP A 60 3.38 -22.78 -25.40
N PHE A 61 4.52 -22.38 -24.83
CA PHE A 61 4.78 -21.01 -24.37
C PHE A 61 4.74 -20.01 -25.53
N PHE A 62 5.50 -20.25 -26.61
CA PHE A 62 5.57 -19.33 -27.74
C PHE A 62 4.26 -19.23 -28.55
N HIS A 63 3.38 -20.24 -28.45
CA HIS A 63 2.02 -20.16 -28.98
C HIS A 63 1.07 -19.36 -28.07
N ASN A 64 1.39 -19.25 -26.79
CA ASN A 64 0.58 -18.51 -25.82
C ASN A 64 0.92 -17.02 -25.80
N LYS A 65 0.30 -16.26 -26.70
CA LYS A 65 0.46 -14.79 -26.83
C LYS A 65 0.22 -14.04 -25.51
N VAL A 66 -0.63 -14.56 -24.64
CA VAL A 66 -0.95 -13.94 -23.35
C VAL A 66 0.21 -14.09 -22.37
N ALA A 67 0.87 -15.26 -22.34
CA ALA A 67 2.06 -15.49 -21.53
C ALA A 67 3.23 -14.63 -22.01
N ILE A 68 3.43 -14.54 -23.34
CA ILE A 68 4.46 -13.69 -23.95
C ILE A 68 4.24 -12.22 -23.56
N ALA A 69 3.00 -11.72 -23.62
CA ALA A 69 2.70 -10.34 -23.24
C ALA A 69 3.13 -10.03 -21.80
N ILE A 70 2.81 -10.90 -20.84
CA ILE A 70 3.22 -10.69 -19.43
C ILE A 70 4.74 -10.77 -19.27
N VAL A 71 5.37 -11.79 -19.86
CA VAL A 71 6.84 -11.94 -19.83
C VAL A 71 7.54 -10.75 -20.48
N SER A 72 6.92 -10.12 -21.49
CA SER A 72 7.49 -8.96 -22.16
C SER A 72 7.71 -7.76 -21.23
N ILE A 73 7.01 -7.67 -20.08
CA ILE A 73 7.29 -6.65 -19.06
C ILE A 73 8.69 -6.86 -18.47
N PHE A 74 9.10 -8.11 -18.24
CA PHE A 74 10.47 -8.42 -17.82
C PHE A 74 11.47 -8.14 -18.92
N ILE A 75 11.14 -8.50 -20.17
CA ILE A 75 12.00 -8.23 -21.34
C ILE A 75 12.23 -6.72 -21.53
N LEU A 76 11.23 -5.87 -21.26
CA LEU A 76 11.39 -4.41 -21.29
C LEU A 76 12.53 -3.94 -20.37
N HIS A 77 12.66 -4.53 -19.19
CA HIS A 77 13.75 -4.21 -18.26
C HIS A 77 15.11 -4.76 -18.71
N ILE A 78 15.13 -5.86 -19.48
CA ILE A 78 16.35 -6.35 -20.14
C ILE A 78 16.78 -5.39 -21.25
N VAL A 79 15.84 -4.93 -22.08
CA VAL A 79 16.11 -3.95 -23.14
C VAL A 79 16.67 -2.65 -22.55
N GLY A 80 16.16 -2.22 -21.39
CA GLY A 80 16.66 -1.07 -20.66
C GLY A 80 18.12 -1.17 -20.20
N LEU A 81 18.75 -2.36 -20.24
CA LEU A 81 20.17 -2.52 -19.95
C LEU A 81 21.07 -1.90 -21.04
N ILE A 82 20.57 -1.77 -22.28
CA ILE A 82 21.36 -1.28 -23.43
C ILE A 82 21.89 0.14 -23.19
N TYR A 83 21.16 0.94 -22.42
CA TYR A 83 21.46 2.34 -22.12
C TYR A 83 21.49 2.60 -20.60
N THR A 84 21.84 1.59 -19.82
CA THR A 84 22.07 1.69 -18.37
C THR A 84 23.56 1.89 -18.08
N THR A 85 23.88 2.67 -17.04
CA THR A 85 25.25 2.82 -16.52
C THR A 85 25.44 2.07 -15.19
N ASP A 86 24.45 2.03 -14.30
CA ASP A 86 24.48 1.30 -13.03
C ASP A 86 23.98 -0.14 -13.19
N PHE A 87 24.87 -1.02 -13.68
CA PHE A 87 24.59 -2.45 -13.78
C PHE A 87 24.40 -3.13 -12.41
N GLY A 88 24.96 -2.57 -11.33
CA GLY A 88 24.80 -3.11 -9.98
C GLY A 88 23.34 -3.02 -9.52
N TYR A 89 22.74 -1.83 -9.67
CA TYR A 89 21.32 -1.66 -9.41
C TYR A 89 20.45 -2.42 -10.42
N ALA A 90 20.81 -2.41 -11.71
CA ALA A 90 20.02 -3.10 -12.74
C ALA A 90 19.89 -4.61 -12.48
N MET A 91 20.96 -5.29 -12.06
CA MET A 91 20.90 -6.71 -11.71
C MET A 91 20.04 -6.98 -10.47
N LYS A 92 20.09 -6.07 -9.48
CA LYS A 92 19.19 -6.13 -8.32
C LYS A 92 17.74 -5.99 -8.75
N ASP A 93 17.44 -5.06 -9.67
CA ASP A 93 16.10 -4.81 -10.18
C ASP A 93 15.54 -6.01 -10.98
N LEU A 94 16.33 -6.57 -11.90
CA LEU A 94 15.97 -7.77 -12.65
C LEU A 94 15.74 -8.97 -11.72
N ARG A 95 16.55 -9.14 -10.67
CA ARG A 95 16.32 -10.19 -9.67
C ARG A 95 14.98 -10.00 -8.94
N ILE A 96 14.63 -8.77 -8.57
CA ILE A 96 13.33 -8.49 -7.94
C ILE A 96 12.19 -8.84 -8.91
N LYS A 97 12.35 -8.50 -10.19
CA LYS A 97 11.34 -8.67 -11.24
C LYS A 97 11.32 -10.05 -11.91
N SER A 98 12.20 -10.97 -11.53
CA SER A 98 12.24 -12.34 -12.05
C SER A 98 10.89 -13.10 -11.97
N PRO A 99 9.98 -12.85 -11.00
CA PRO A 99 8.68 -13.49 -10.99
C PRO A 99 7.86 -13.21 -12.26
N LEU A 100 8.05 -12.05 -12.92
CA LEU A 100 7.39 -11.70 -14.19
C LEU A 100 7.81 -12.61 -15.35
N PHE A 101 8.97 -13.25 -15.26
CA PHE A 101 9.41 -14.25 -16.21
C PHE A 101 9.05 -15.66 -15.75
N ILE A 102 9.49 -16.03 -14.55
CA ILE A 102 9.45 -17.41 -14.05
C ILE A 102 8.01 -17.91 -13.93
N LEU A 103 7.11 -17.12 -13.31
CA LEU A 103 5.76 -17.59 -13.01
C LEU A 103 4.90 -17.73 -14.28
N PRO A 104 4.78 -16.74 -15.17
CA PRO A 104 4.02 -16.91 -16.40
C PRO A 104 4.58 -18.01 -17.30
N PHE A 105 5.91 -18.15 -17.38
CA PHE A 105 6.54 -19.19 -18.19
C PHE A 105 6.20 -20.61 -17.68
N ILE A 106 6.38 -20.87 -16.38
CA ILE A 106 6.08 -22.18 -15.79
C ILE A 106 4.57 -22.45 -15.82
N LEU A 107 3.74 -21.52 -15.33
CA LEU A 107 2.30 -21.77 -15.18
C LEU A 107 1.55 -21.87 -16.52
N SER A 108 2.08 -21.28 -17.59
CA SER A 108 1.50 -21.43 -18.94
C SER A 108 1.86 -22.73 -19.65
N THR A 109 2.84 -23.47 -19.14
CA THR A 109 3.37 -24.70 -19.76
C THR A 109 3.23 -25.95 -18.88
N THR A 110 2.61 -25.80 -17.70
CA THR A 110 2.26 -26.90 -16.79
C THR A 110 0.78 -27.24 -16.91
N ASP A 111 0.44 -28.50 -16.63
CA ASP A 111 -0.94 -28.98 -16.66
C ASP A 111 -1.87 -28.21 -15.72
N LYS A 112 -3.10 -28.01 -16.17
CA LYS A 112 -4.13 -27.23 -15.46
C LYS A 112 -4.60 -27.92 -14.18
N ILE A 113 -5.06 -27.11 -13.23
CA ILE A 113 -5.69 -27.56 -11.98
C ILE A 113 -7.22 -27.52 -12.11
N ASN A 114 -7.92 -28.32 -11.29
CA ASN A 114 -9.38 -28.31 -11.23
C ASN A 114 -9.91 -27.22 -10.29
N ILE A 115 -11.21 -26.93 -10.35
CA ILE A 115 -11.83 -25.88 -9.53
C ILE A 115 -11.71 -26.12 -8.02
N LYS A 116 -11.76 -27.38 -7.58
CA LYS A 116 -11.62 -27.74 -6.15
C LYS A 116 -10.21 -27.41 -5.64
N GLN A 117 -9.20 -27.68 -6.45
CA GLN A 117 -7.80 -27.30 -6.18
C GLN A 117 -7.62 -25.78 -6.14
N LEU A 118 -8.22 -25.06 -7.09
CA LEU A 118 -8.20 -23.60 -7.07
C LEU A 118 -8.83 -23.04 -5.78
N TYR A 119 -10.01 -23.53 -5.38
CA TYR A 119 -10.65 -23.08 -4.15
C TYR A 119 -9.82 -23.41 -2.90
N ASN A 120 -9.21 -24.59 -2.83
CA ASN A 120 -8.32 -24.93 -1.72
C ASN A 120 -7.11 -23.99 -1.66
N LEU A 121 -6.49 -23.67 -2.81
CA LEU A 121 -5.40 -22.69 -2.88
C LEU A 121 -5.84 -21.30 -2.40
N LEU A 122 -7.00 -20.82 -2.87
CA LEU A 122 -7.54 -19.52 -2.43
C LEU A 122 -7.86 -19.50 -0.92
N LEU A 123 -8.33 -20.60 -0.35
CA LEU A 123 -8.55 -20.72 1.09
C LEU A 123 -7.23 -20.75 1.87
N VAL A 124 -6.19 -21.41 1.37
CA VAL A 124 -4.85 -21.36 1.97
C VAL A 124 -4.35 -19.91 1.98
N PHE A 125 -4.46 -19.19 0.87
CA PHE A 125 -4.10 -17.78 0.80
C PHE A 125 -4.84 -16.94 1.87
N ILE A 126 -6.17 -17.07 1.95
CA ILE A 126 -6.98 -16.34 2.94
C ILE A 126 -6.56 -16.67 4.38
N SER A 127 -6.34 -17.95 4.70
CA SER A 127 -5.95 -18.38 6.05
C SER A 127 -4.61 -17.77 6.48
N PHE A 128 -3.66 -17.60 5.55
CA PHE A 128 -2.36 -17.00 5.85
C PHE A 128 -2.36 -15.48 5.85
N VAL A 129 -3.26 -14.83 5.09
CA VAL A 129 -3.57 -13.41 5.27
C VAL A 129 -4.20 -13.19 6.65
N LEU A 130 -5.14 -14.03 7.07
CA LEU A 130 -5.72 -14.00 8.42
C LEU A 130 -4.65 -14.15 9.49
N LEU A 131 -3.77 -15.16 9.38
CA LEU A 131 -2.67 -15.35 10.30
C LEU A 131 -1.79 -14.09 10.40
N GLY A 132 -1.44 -13.47 9.27
CA GLY A 132 -0.71 -12.21 9.25
C GLY A 132 -1.43 -11.10 10.04
N THR A 133 -2.74 -10.92 9.80
CA THR A 133 -3.53 -9.88 10.51
C THR A 133 -3.65 -10.16 12.01
N LEU A 134 -3.76 -11.43 12.42
CA LEU A 134 -3.82 -11.80 13.83
C LEU A 134 -2.47 -11.56 14.53
N ILE A 135 -1.36 -11.92 13.88
CA ILE A 135 -0.01 -11.66 14.41
C ILE A 135 0.20 -10.14 14.55
N SER A 136 -0.10 -9.36 13.52
CA SER A 136 -0.02 -7.90 13.57
C SER A 136 -0.90 -7.31 14.65
N THR A 137 -2.10 -7.85 14.88
CA THR A 137 -2.99 -7.37 15.95
C THR A 137 -2.44 -7.70 17.33
N TYR A 138 -1.91 -8.91 17.53
CA TYR A 138 -1.26 -9.29 18.79
C TYR A 138 -0.14 -8.31 19.15
N HIS A 139 0.69 -8.00 18.16
CA HIS A 139 1.79 -7.06 18.28
C HIS A 139 1.29 -5.63 18.54
N PHE A 140 0.28 -5.16 17.81
CA PHE A 140 -0.38 -3.87 18.03
C PHE A 140 -0.93 -3.70 19.46
N LEU A 141 -1.46 -4.77 20.06
CA LEU A 141 -2.01 -4.73 21.42
C LEU A 141 -0.95 -4.78 22.52
N LYS A 142 0.23 -5.34 22.22
CA LYS A 142 1.28 -5.61 23.22
C LYS A 142 2.37 -4.56 23.24
N ASP A 143 2.83 -4.13 22.07
CA ASP A 143 4.03 -3.31 21.95
C ASP A 143 3.67 -1.82 21.76
N GLU A 144 4.62 -0.93 22.08
CA GLU A 144 4.49 0.48 21.77
C GLU A 144 5.08 0.80 20.39
N TYR A 145 4.34 1.53 19.56
CA TYR A 145 4.75 1.90 18.20
C TYR A 145 4.86 3.42 18.04
N LEU A 146 5.82 3.85 17.23
CA LEU A 146 5.94 5.25 16.78
C LEU A 146 5.11 5.51 15.52
N ASP A 147 5.03 4.52 14.64
CA ASP A 147 4.17 4.48 13.45
C ASP A 147 3.37 3.17 13.46
N ILE A 148 2.04 3.27 13.38
CA ILE A 148 1.14 2.11 13.39
C ILE A 148 1.33 1.21 12.17
N ARG A 149 1.92 1.73 11.09
CA ARG A 149 2.22 0.98 9.87
C ARG A 149 3.26 -0.12 10.10
N ASP A 150 4.06 0.01 11.15
CA ASP A 150 5.11 -0.95 11.51
C ASP A 150 4.55 -2.25 12.11
N ILE A 151 3.25 -2.31 12.45
CA ILE A 151 2.60 -3.56 12.87
C ILE A 151 2.56 -4.59 11.72
N SER A 152 2.77 -4.16 10.48
CA SER A 152 2.92 -5.04 9.32
C SER A 152 4.34 -5.60 9.25
N LEU A 153 4.59 -6.69 10.00
CA LEU A 153 5.94 -7.20 10.28
C LEU A 153 6.67 -7.83 9.08
N PHE A 154 5.94 -8.51 8.20
CA PHE A 154 6.55 -9.40 7.21
C PHE A 154 6.78 -8.74 5.85
N ILE A 155 5.87 -7.86 5.46
CA ILE A 155 5.89 -7.09 4.22
C ILE A 155 5.36 -5.69 4.52
N SER A 156 5.64 -4.72 3.65
CA SER A 156 5.12 -3.35 3.83
C SER A 156 3.60 -3.33 3.98
N HIS A 157 3.07 -2.49 4.87
CA HIS A 157 1.64 -2.28 5.10
C HIS A 157 0.83 -2.05 3.82
N ILE A 158 1.40 -1.33 2.83
CA ILE A 158 0.75 -1.09 1.53
C ILE A 158 0.53 -2.41 0.79
N ARG A 159 1.59 -3.23 0.62
CA ARG A 159 1.47 -4.54 -0.04
C ARG A 159 0.55 -5.48 0.74
N PHE A 160 0.61 -5.46 2.07
CA PHE A 160 -0.28 -6.28 2.89
C PHE A 160 -1.75 -5.87 2.72
N SER A 161 -2.03 -4.57 2.66
CA SER A 161 -3.39 -4.06 2.43
C SER A 161 -3.97 -4.53 1.08
N LEU A 162 -3.16 -4.65 0.03
CA LEU A 162 -3.60 -5.20 -1.26
C LEU A 162 -4.01 -6.68 -1.15
N LEU A 163 -3.24 -7.47 -0.41
CA LEU A 163 -3.56 -8.88 -0.16
C LEU A 163 -4.88 -9.00 0.62
N ILE A 164 -5.09 -8.14 1.62
CA ILE A 164 -6.33 -8.10 2.42
C ILE A 164 -7.53 -7.70 1.56
N CYS A 165 -7.42 -6.63 0.77
CA CYS A 165 -8.47 -6.24 -0.19
C CYS A 165 -8.82 -7.41 -1.12
N PHE A 166 -7.80 -8.10 -1.62
CA PHE A 166 -8.03 -9.23 -2.51
C PHE A 166 -8.69 -10.41 -1.79
N SER A 167 -8.29 -10.73 -0.56
CA SER A 167 -8.95 -11.73 0.28
C SER A 167 -10.43 -11.42 0.53
N ILE A 168 -10.79 -10.15 0.77
CA ILE A 168 -12.19 -9.71 0.92
C ILE A 168 -13.01 -10.07 -0.32
N PHE A 169 -12.50 -9.74 -1.52
CA PHE A 169 -13.21 -10.04 -2.76
C PHE A 169 -13.23 -11.53 -3.11
N ILE A 170 -12.19 -12.29 -2.77
CA ILE A 170 -12.23 -13.76 -2.89
C ILE A 170 -13.32 -14.33 -1.97
N LEU A 171 -13.40 -13.90 -0.71
CA LEU A 171 -14.42 -14.34 0.24
C LEU A 171 -15.83 -14.00 -0.25
N ALA A 172 -16.02 -12.80 -0.80
CA ALA A 172 -17.28 -12.39 -1.42
C ALA A 172 -17.64 -13.30 -2.60
N TYR A 173 -16.67 -13.66 -3.45
CA TYR A 173 -16.88 -14.60 -4.54
C TYR A 173 -17.28 -16.01 -4.05
N LEU A 174 -16.54 -16.56 -3.07
CA LEU A 174 -16.77 -17.90 -2.55
C LEU A 174 -18.13 -18.00 -1.82
N TYR A 175 -18.60 -16.92 -1.18
CA TYR A 175 -19.92 -16.86 -0.54
C TYR A 175 -21.06 -17.23 -1.51
N PHE A 176 -20.98 -16.80 -2.77
CA PHE A 176 -22.02 -17.07 -3.77
C PHE A 176 -21.91 -18.46 -4.44
N LYS A 177 -20.85 -19.24 -4.18
CA LYS A 177 -20.67 -20.59 -4.75
C LYS A 177 -21.42 -21.66 -3.96
N ARG A 178 -22.74 -21.69 -4.14
CA ARG A 178 -23.66 -22.49 -3.32
C ARG A 178 -23.39 -24.00 -3.34
N ASN A 179 -23.00 -24.54 -4.49
CA ASN A 179 -22.75 -25.97 -4.67
C ASN A 179 -21.42 -26.43 -4.06
N SER A 180 -20.51 -25.50 -3.76
CA SER A 180 -19.17 -25.82 -3.26
C SER A 180 -19.03 -25.64 -1.75
N PHE A 181 -19.87 -24.80 -1.13
CA PHE A 181 -19.77 -24.48 0.31
C PHE A 181 -21.13 -24.50 1.01
N PRO A 182 -21.28 -25.28 2.12
CA PRO A 182 -22.52 -25.32 2.88
C PRO A 182 -22.74 -24.02 3.69
N LYS A 183 -23.98 -23.78 4.12
CA LYS A 183 -24.40 -22.51 4.76
C LYS A 183 -23.51 -22.08 5.95
N PRO A 184 -23.07 -22.96 6.88
CA PRO A 184 -22.25 -22.54 8.02
C PRO A 184 -20.94 -21.86 7.63
N PHE A 185 -20.25 -22.37 6.62
CA PHE A 185 -18.99 -21.78 6.13
C PHE A 185 -19.18 -20.37 5.57
N ARG A 186 -20.38 -20.04 5.07
CA ARG A 186 -20.67 -18.72 4.51
C ARG A 186 -20.76 -17.64 5.58
N TYR A 187 -21.15 -17.98 6.80
CA TYR A 187 -21.10 -17.03 7.93
C TYR A 187 -19.66 -16.72 8.33
N VAL A 188 -18.78 -17.73 8.30
CA VAL A 188 -17.34 -17.53 8.51
C VAL A 188 -16.79 -16.54 7.49
N PHE A 189 -17.18 -16.64 6.21
CA PHE A 189 -16.73 -15.69 5.19
C PHE A 189 -17.17 -14.25 5.48
N ILE A 190 -18.40 -14.03 5.97
CA ILE A 190 -18.86 -12.69 6.37
C ILE A 190 -18.03 -12.15 7.53
N ILE A 191 -17.79 -12.97 8.57
CA ILE A 191 -16.98 -12.58 9.73
C ILE A 191 -15.56 -12.19 9.28
N LEU A 192 -14.96 -12.96 8.37
CA LEU A 192 -13.63 -12.67 7.84
C LEU A 192 -13.60 -11.40 6.98
N ILE A 193 -14.64 -11.13 6.19
CA ILE A 193 -14.76 -9.87 5.44
C ILE A 193 -14.81 -8.68 6.40
N LEU A 194 -15.63 -8.77 7.46
CA LEU A 194 -15.74 -7.71 8.47
C LEU A 194 -14.41 -7.51 9.21
N TRP A 195 -13.75 -8.60 9.61
CA TRP A 195 -12.44 -8.56 10.25
C TRP A 195 -11.39 -7.89 9.35
N PHE A 196 -11.29 -8.28 8.08
CA PHE A 196 -10.34 -7.71 7.14
C PHE A 196 -10.61 -6.24 6.85
N ALA A 197 -11.88 -5.85 6.70
CA ALA A 197 -12.24 -4.44 6.54
C ALA A 197 -11.86 -3.61 7.78
N PHE A 198 -12.11 -4.15 8.98
CA PHE A 198 -11.71 -3.52 10.24
C PHE A 198 -10.19 -3.43 10.39
N PHE A 199 -9.46 -4.47 10.02
CA PHE A 199 -8.00 -4.47 10.08
C PHE A 199 -7.35 -3.45 9.14
N LEU A 200 -7.96 -3.16 7.97
CA LEU A 200 -7.48 -2.06 7.11
C LEU A 200 -7.56 -0.70 7.81
N ILE A 201 -8.51 -0.51 8.72
CA ILE A 201 -8.63 0.71 9.55
C ILE A 201 -7.55 0.71 10.62
N ILE A 202 -7.32 -0.41 11.31
CA ILE A 202 -6.22 -0.55 12.30
C ILE A 202 -4.87 -0.23 11.66
N LEU A 203 -4.63 -0.73 10.45
CA LEU A 203 -3.37 -0.52 9.73
C LEU A 203 -3.22 0.90 9.15
N GLU A 204 -4.25 1.76 9.28
CA GLU A 204 -4.34 3.09 8.64
C GLU A 204 -3.99 3.06 7.14
N ALA A 205 -4.34 1.96 6.47
CA ALA A 205 -3.95 1.70 5.09
C ALA A 205 -4.88 2.44 4.10
N PHE A 206 -4.70 3.76 3.98
CA PHE A 206 -5.55 4.62 3.15
C PHE A 206 -5.68 4.14 1.69
N THR A 207 -4.57 3.67 1.09
CA THR A 207 -4.57 3.11 -0.27
C THR A 207 -5.42 1.84 -0.38
N GLY A 208 -5.33 0.93 0.60
CA GLY A 208 -6.16 -0.27 0.67
C GLY A 208 -7.65 0.05 0.85
N ILE A 209 -7.98 0.98 1.74
CA ILE A 209 -9.36 1.45 1.95
C ILE A 209 -9.92 2.07 0.66
N ALA A 210 -9.16 2.94 0.01
CA ALA A 210 -9.57 3.56 -1.25
C ALA A 210 -9.82 2.52 -2.36
N ILE A 211 -8.93 1.53 -2.52
CA ILE A 211 -9.09 0.44 -3.50
C ILE A 211 -10.35 -0.38 -3.20
N LEU A 212 -10.57 -0.75 -1.93
CA LEU A 212 -11.75 -1.50 -1.52
C LEU A 212 -13.04 -0.73 -1.86
N LEU A 213 -13.09 0.57 -1.57
CA LEU A 213 -14.24 1.43 -1.85
C LEU A 213 -14.48 1.59 -3.36
N ILE A 214 -13.45 1.90 -4.14
CA ILE A 214 -13.56 2.09 -5.60
C ILE A 214 -14.07 0.81 -6.28
N ILE A 215 -13.51 -0.35 -5.94
CA ILE A 215 -13.91 -1.61 -6.57
C ILE A 215 -15.30 -2.04 -6.09
N SER A 216 -15.63 -1.83 -4.82
CA SER A 216 -16.99 -2.08 -4.30
C SER A 216 -18.02 -1.20 -5.01
N PHE A 217 -17.68 0.06 -5.30
CA PHE A 217 -18.51 0.97 -6.08
C PHE A 217 -18.73 0.45 -7.51
N VAL A 218 -17.66 0.04 -8.21
CA VAL A 218 -17.76 -0.56 -9.55
C VAL A 218 -18.69 -1.79 -9.55
N PHE A 219 -18.54 -2.69 -8.58
CA PHE A 219 -19.43 -3.86 -8.47
C PHE A 219 -20.86 -3.49 -8.08
N LEU A 220 -21.06 -2.48 -7.25
CA LEU A 220 -22.39 -1.99 -6.87
C LEU A 220 -23.14 -1.47 -8.11
N VAL A 221 -22.46 -0.66 -8.93
CA VAL A 221 -22.97 -0.18 -10.22
C VAL A 221 -23.32 -1.35 -11.14
N TYR A 222 -22.41 -2.31 -11.30
CA TYR A 222 -22.66 -3.51 -12.10
C TYR A 222 -23.89 -4.32 -11.59
N LEU A 223 -24.04 -4.47 -10.28
CA LEU A 223 -25.19 -5.16 -9.68
C LEU A 223 -26.52 -4.42 -9.93
N ILE A 224 -26.51 -3.08 -9.90
CA ILE A 224 -27.70 -2.27 -10.23
C ILE A 224 -28.17 -2.55 -11.65
N PHE A 225 -27.26 -2.63 -12.62
CA PHE A 225 -27.64 -2.89 -14.01
C PHE A 225 -28.06 -4.35 -14.27
N THR A 226 -27.53 -5.31 -13.50
CA THR A 226 -27.79 -6.74 -13.75
C THR A 226 -28.96 -7.33 -12.97
N LYS A 227 -29.33 -6.76 -11.82
CA LYS A 227 -30.46 -7.27 -11.01
C LYS A 227 -31.81 -6.88 -11.63
N LYS A 228 -32.74 -7.84 -11.72
CA LYS A 228 -34.09 -7.59 -12.24
C LYS A 228 -35.06 -7.02 -11.19
N ASN A 229 -34.89 -7.38 -9.92
CA ASN A 229 -35.78 -6.95 -8.82
C ASN A 229 -35.64 -5.44 -8.54
N LEU A 230 -36.75 -4.70 -8.64
CA LEU A 230 -36.79 -3.23 -8.46
C LEU A 230 -36.47 -2.79 -7.03
N ILE A 231 -36.91 -3.53 -6.00
CA ILE A 231 -36.63 -3.20 -4.59
C ILE A 231 -35.13 -3.35 -4.33
N THR A 232 -34.52 -4.45 -4.80
CA THR A 232 -33.07 -4.63 -4.68
C THR A 232 -32.32 -3.51 -5.38
N LYS A 233 -32.71 -3.14 -6.61
CA LYS A 233 -32.12 -2.00 -7.33
C LYS A 233 -32.22 -0.69 -6.54
N PHE A 234 -33.40 -0.39 -6.01
CA PHE A 234 -33.62 0.82 -5.22
C PHE A 234 -32.70 0.88 -3.99
N VAL A 235 -32.58 -0.22 -3.23
CA VAL A 235 -31.67 -0.32 -2.08
C VAL A 235 -30.21 -0.13 -2.51
N LEU A 236 -29.78 -0.75 -3.61
CA LEU A 236 -28.40 -0.60 -4.11
C LEU A 236 -28.12 0.85 -4.55
N ILE A 237 -29.08 1.54 -5.17
CA ILE A 237 -28.97 2.96 -5.56
C ILE A 237 -28.87 3.85 -4.32
N LEU A 238 -29.69 3.60 -3.28
CA LEU A 238 -29.62 4.33 -2.02
C LEU A 238 -28.24 4.19 -1.36
N ILE A 239 -27.66 2.98 -1.38
CA ILE A 239 -26.28 2.77 -0.89
C ILE A 239 -25.27 3.53 -1.76
N LEU A 240 -25.40 3.42 -3.09
CA LEU A 240 -24.49 4.03 -4.06
C LEU A 240 -24.42 5.55 -3.91
N VAL A 241 -25.54 6.21 -3.61
CA VAL A 241 -25.64 7.68 -3.51
C VAL A 241 -25.49 8.15 -2.06
N GLY A 242 -26.11 7.46 -1.11
CA GLY A 242 -26.11 7.85 0.30
C GLY A 242 -24.73 7.78 0.94
N PHE A 243 -23.93 6.76 0.62
CA PHE A 243 -22.59 6.61 1.18
C PHE A 243 -21.63 7.76 0.76
N PRO A 244 -21.48 8.10 -0.55
CA PRO A 244 -20.66 9.25 -0.96
C PRO A 244 -21.14 10.58 -0.39
N ILE A 245 -22.44 10.82 -0.28
CA ILE A 245 -22.98 12.05 0.31
C ILE A 245 -22.60 12.13 1.79
N SER A 246 -22.79 11.06 2.54
CA SER A 246 -22.41 11.00 3.96
C SER A 246 -20.90 11.19 4.15
N ALA A 247 -20.08 10.52 3.33
CA ALA A 247 -18.64 10.68 3.35
C ALA A 247 -18.22 12.12 3.01
N PHE A 248 -18.87 12.76 2.03
CA PHE A 248 -18.61 14.16 1.68
C PHE A 248 -18.91 15.10 2.85
N TYR A 249 -20.06 14.97 3.51
CA TYR A 249 -20.39 15.80 4.68
C TYR A 249 -19.40 15.59 5.83
N TYR A 250 -19.01 14.35 6.08
CA TYR A 250 -18.03 14.01 7.10
C TYR A 250 -16.65 14.63 6.81
N VAL A 251 -16.12 14.44 5.59
CA VAL A 251 -14.83 15.02 5.16
C VAL A 251 -14.89 16.55 5.15
N ASN A 252 -15.98 17.14 4.69
CA ASN A 252 -16.17 18.59 4.65
C ASN A 252 -16.23 19.20 6.07
N ALA A 253 -16.81 18.50 7.04
CA ALA A 253 -16.77 18.93 8.43
C ALA A 253 -15.33 19.00 8.96
N ILE A 254 -14.52 17.97 8.66
CA ILE A 254 -13.10 17.93 9.05
C ILE A 254 -12.30 19.01 8.32
N TYR A 255 -12.56 19.22 7.03
CA TYR A 255 -11.92 20.27 6.24
C TYR A 255 -12.20 21.67 6.81
N LYS A 256 -13.46 21.99 7.11
CA LYS A 256 -13.83 23.28 7.72
C LYS A 256 -13.12 23.50 9.06
N GLU A 257 -12.93 22.42 9.82
CA GLU A 257 -12.18 22.46 11.08
C GLU A 257 -10.67 22.64 10.86
N SER A 258 -10.08 22.02 9.83
CA SER A 258 -8.64 22.13 9.55
C SER A 258 -8.25 23.51 9.03
N ILE A 259 -9.12 24.17 8.26
CA ILE A 259 -8.89 25.53 7.76
C ILE A 259 -9.34 26.62 8.73
N LEU A 260 -9.91 26.27 9.88
CA LEU A 260 -10.40 27.26 10.84
C LEU A 260 -9.23 28.14 11.30
N VAL A 261 -9.31 29.44 11.03
CA VAL A 261 -8.31 30.42 11.46
C VAL A 261 -8.88 31.22 12.62
N LYS A 262 -8.29 31.13 13.81
CA LYS A 262 -8.62 32.07 14.89
C LYS A 262 -7.90 33.39 14.63
N VAL A 263 -8.69 34.46 14.53
CA VAL A 263 -8.18 35.82 14.40
C VAL A 263 -7.60 36.25 15.74
N VAL A 264 -6.36 36.74 15.71
CA VAL A 264 -5.65 37.24 16.90
C VAL A 264 -5.51 38.74 16.77
N ASP A 265 -5.98 39.48 17.78
CA ASP A 265 -5.72 40.91 17.89
C ASP A 265 -4.34 41.11 18.51
N PHE A 266 -3.34 41.34 17.65
CA PHE A 266 -1.94 41.49 18.08
C PHE A 266 -1.72 42.63 19.07
N LYS A 267 -2.61 43.63 19.11
CA LYS A 267 -2.51 44.76 20.06
C LYS A 267 -2.90 44.38 21.49
N LYS A 268 -3.61 43.26 21.67
CA LYS A 268 -4.09 42.78 22.97
C LYS A 268 -3.30 41.58 23.48
N LEU A 269 -2.14 41.29 22.89
CA LEU A 269 -1.28 40.22 23.37
C LEU A 269 -0.65 40.63 24.71
N ASP A 270 -0.78 39.77 25.71
CA ASP A 270 -0.10 39.96 26.99
C ASP A 270 1.41 40.06 26.79
N GLY A 271 2.02 41.03 27.48
CA GLY A 271 3.47 41.25 27.45
C GLY A 271 4.26 40.35 28.41
N PHE A 272 3.61 39.86 29.48
CA PHE A 272 4.28 39.14 30.57
C PHE A 272 3.56 37.86 30.97
N THR A 273 4.33 36.85 31.39
CA THR A 273 3.84 35.60 31.98
C THR A 273 3.31 35.82 33.41
N SER A 274 2.65 34.82 33.98
CA SER A 274 2.23 34.81 35.40
C SER A 274 3.41 34.94 36.38
N LYS A 275 4.63 34.60 35.93
CA LYS A 275 5.88 34.74 36.70
C LYS A 275 6.62 36.06 36.43
N GLY A 276 6.07 36.94 35.58
CA GLY A 276 6.64 38.24 35.25
C GLY A 276 7.72 38.22 34.17
N ASN A 277 7.97 37.10 33.50
CA ASN A 277 8.89 37.07 32.36
C ASN A 277 8.22 37.63 31.10
N THR A 278 9.00 38.17 30.16
CA THR A 278 8.46 38.71 28.91
C THR A 278 8.08 37.60 27.93
N TYR A 279 6.93 37.74 27.25
CA TYR A 279 6.61 36.92 26.09
C TYR A 279 7.30 37.42 24.83
N TYR A 280 7.79 36.48 24.05
CA TYR A 280 8.13 36.64 22.64
C TYR A 280 6.91 36.27 21.77
N HIS A 281 6.66 37.08 20.75
CA HIS A 281 5.58 36.89 19.78
C HIS A 281 6.16 37.01 18.36
N ASP A 282 6.30 35.88 17.68
CA ASP A 282 6.57 35.85 16.24
C ASP A 282 5.26 36.08 15.48
N ILE A 283 5.05 37.35 15.09
CA ILE A 283 3.88 37.78 14.31
C ILE A 283 4.05 37.56 12.80
N VAL A 284 5.25 37.16 12.36
CA VAL A 284 5.55 36.89 10.94
C VAL A 284 5.24 35.44 10.61
N SER A 285 5.50 34.52 11.54
CA SER A 285 5.16 33.12 11.38
C SER A 285 3.65 32.91 11.41
N GLU A 286 3.10 32.48 10.28
CA GLU A 286 1.68 32.14 10.17
C GLU A 286 1.34 30.73 10.69
N GLN A 287 2.26 30.07 11.43
CA GLN A 287 2.15 28.64 11.69
C GLN A 287 1.04 28.39 12.68
N ARG A 288 0.16 27.42 12.37
CA ARG A 288 -1.04 27.16 13.16
C ARG A 288 -1.20 25.71 13.53
N GLU A 289 -1.79 25.50 14.71
CA GLU A 289 -2.30 24.23 15.19
C GLU A 289 -3.74 24.43 15.64
N ASN A 290 -4.69 23.68 15.07
CA ASN A 290 -6.12 23.82 15.37
C ASN A 290 -6.65 25.26 15.24
N GLY A 291 -6.07 26.04 14.33
CA GLY A 291 -6.39 27.46 14.09
C GLY A 291 -5.68 28.48 14.97
N ASN A 292 -5.00 28.04 16.04
CA ASN A 292 -4.23 28.89 16.96
C ASN A 292 -2.81 29.15 16.42
N LEU A 293 -2.27 30.35 16.62
CA LEU A 293 -0.90 30.68 16.19
C LEU A 293 0.16 30.02 17.09
N VAL A 294 1.12 29.32 16.47
CA VAL A 294 2.27 28.72 17.14
C VAL A 294 3.25 29.80 17.58
N GLY A 295 3.42 30.87 16.81
CA GLY A 295 4.40 31.93 17.05
C GLY A 295 4.16 32.85 18.25
N ILE A 296 2.98 32.80 18.90
CA ILE A 296 2.61 33.74 19.97
C ILE A 296 2.67 33.12 21.37
N TYR A 297 2.82 33.97 22.39
CA TYR A 297 2.92 33.62 23.82
C TYR A 297 4.06 32.65 24.13
N ILE A 298 5.27 32.96 23.66
CA ILE A 298 6.46 32.11 23.85
C ILE A 298 7.36 32.69 24.93
N CYS A 299 7.63 31.94 25.99
CA CYS A 299 8.63 32.30 26.99
C CYS A 299 9.74 31.23 27.01
N PRO A 300 10.86 31.43 26.28
CA PRO A 300 11.89 30.40 26.11
C PRO A 300 12.52 29.91 27.42
N ILE A 301 12.78 30.84 28.35
CA ILE A 301 13.40 30.54 29.65
C ILE A 301 12.48 29.60 30.45
N GLU A 302 11.21 29.94 30.55
CA GLU A 302 10.24 29.13 31.29
C GLU A 302 9.98 27.78 30.62
N LEU A 303 9.96 27.73 29.28
CA LEU A 303 9.84 26.47 28.55
C LEU A 303 10.97 25.51 28.89
N GLU A 304 12.22 25.99 28.82
CA GLU A 304 13.41 25.19 29.06
C GLU A 304 13.48 24.71 30.52
N GLU A 305 13.32 25.62 31.48
CA GLU A 305 13.38 25.28 32.91
C GLU A 305 12.26 24.33 33.34
N THR A 306 11.05 24.53 32.81
CA THR A 306 9.89 23.72 33.21
C THR A 306 9.89 22.37 32.50
N TRP A 307 10.28 22.32 31.22
CA TRP A 307 10.40 21.07 30.47
C TRP A 307 11.43 20.13 31.10
N LYS A 308 12.60 20.66 31.48
CA LYS A 308 13.66 19.89 32.18
C LYS A 308 13.18 19.22 33.47
N LYS A 309 12.17 19.80 34.14
CA LYS A 309 11.57 19.22 35.36
C LYS A 309 10.50 18.17 35.07
N ARG A 310 9.95 18.15 33.85
CA ARG A 310 8.76 17.36 33.49
C ARG A 310 9.06 16.22 32.52
N SER A 311 10.13 16.32 31.73
CA SER A 311 10.55 15.33 30.72
C SER A 311 11.99 14.90 30.94
N LYS A 312 12.31 13.69 30.48
CA LYS A 312 13.69 13.17 30.44
C LYS A 312 14.46 13.64 29.21
N PHE A 313 13.78 14.18 28.21
CA PHE A 313 14.41 14.62 26.97
C PHE A 313 14.79 16.10 27.06
N ASP A 314 15.95 16.43 26.49
CA ASP A 314 16.37 17.82 26.33
C ASP A 314 15.43 18.55 25.37
N ILE A 315 15.01 19.76 25.74
CA ILE A 315 14.17 20.62 24.89
C ILE A 315 14.85 20.96 23.56
N ASN A 316 16.18 21.08 23.55
CA ASN A 316 16.98 21.31 22.35
C ASN A 316 17.40 20.00 21.66
N GLY A 317 16.97 18.86 22.20
CA GLY A 317 17.19 17.53 21.65
C GLY A 317 16.13 17.14 20.62
N LYS A 318 16.18 15.85 20.25
CA LYS A 318 15.22 15.24 19.32
C LYS A 318 14.24 14.33 20.06
N ASP A 319 13.00 14.31 19.59
CA ASP A 319 11.99 13.36 20.02
C ASP A 319 12.25 11.97 19.41
N LEU A 320 11.44 10.98 19.80
CA LEU A 320 11.60 9.61 19.30
C LEU A 320 11.38 9.47 17.79
N LYS A 321 10.75 10.45 17.13
CA LYS A 321 10.61 10.51 15.67
C LYS A 321 11.75 11.29 14.99
N GLY A 322 12.73 11.76 15.75
CA GLY A 322 13.88 12.52 15.25
C GLY A 322 13.61 13.99 14.97
N GLN A 323 12.45 14.52 15.38
CA GLN A 323 12.08 15.93 15.21
C GLN A 323 12.57 16.75 16.42
N GLN A 324 12.66 18.06 16.27
CA GLN A 324 13.10 18.95 17.36
C GLN A 324 12.03 19.05 18.45
N ILE A 325 12.34 18.66 19.70
CA ILE A 325 11.35 18.62 20.80
C ILE A 325 10.74 19.99 21.04
N LYS A 326 11.54 21.06 21.02
CA LYS A 326 11.04 22.42 21.17
C LYS A 326 9.90 22.73 20.19
N SER A 327 10.04 22.31 18.93
CA SER A 327 8.99 22.49 17.92
C SER A 327 7.76 21.66 18.25
N THR A 328 7.93 20.38 18.56
CA THR A 328 6.84 19.46 18.92
C THR A 328 6.06 19.96 20.14
N LEU A 329 6.76 20.38 21.20
CA LEU A 329 6.17 20.93 22.43
C LEU A 329 5.38 22.22 22.17
N MET A 330 5.96 23.18 21.44
CA MET A 330 5.28 24.45 21.14
C MET A 330 4.01 24.21 20.32
N ARG A 331 4.06 23.31 19.32
CA ARG A 331 2.90 22.92 18.52
C ARG A 331 1.85 22.20 19.37
N PHE A 332 2.26 21.28 20.25
CA PHE A 332 1.34 20.54 21.11
C PHE A 332 0.60 21.46 22.08
N LEU A 333 1.30 22.39 22.75
CA LEU A 333 0.68 23.41 23.60
C LEU A 333 -0.29 24.30 22.82
N THR A 334 0.11 24.73 21.62
CA THR A 334 -0.75 25.51 20.72
C THR A 334 -2.03 24.76 20.35
N SER A 335 -1.92 23.45 20.10
CA SER A 335 -3.06 22.60 19.75
C SER A 335 -4.11 22.51 20.87
N LEU A 336 -3.70 22.72 22.12
CA LEU A 336 -4.54 22.80 23.33
C LEU A 336 -4.99 24.24 23.66
N ASP A 337 -4.66 25.22 22.82
CA ASP A 337 -4.87 26.66 23.09
C ASP A 337 -4.15 27.14 24.36
N LYS A 338 -3.00 26.52 24.69
CA LYS A 338 -2.16 26.86 25.83
C LYS A 338 -0.98 27.74 25.41
N ARG A 339 -0.53 28.57 26.35
CA ARG A 339 0.66 29.41 26.20
C ARG A 339 1.93 28.55 26.29
N LYS A 340 3.03 29.03 25.71
CA LYS A 340 4.31 28.31 25.68
C LYS A 340 5.19 28.86 26.79
N ASP A 341 4.75 28.62 28.02
CA ASP A 341 5.35 29.07 29.28
C ASP A 341 5.25 27.96 30.36
N ALA A 342 5.61 28.29 31.60
CA ALA A 342 5.59 27.31 32.69
C ALA A 342 4.19 26.79 33.00
N ASP A 343 3.16 27.64 32.95
CA ASP A 343 1.78 27.25 33.27
C ASP A 343 1.21 26.32 32.19
N GLY A 344 1.50 26.63 30.92
CA GLY A 344 1.21 25.79 29.78
C GLY A 344 1.79 24.38 29.95
N ILE A 345 3.08 24.26 30.25
CA ILE A 345 3.72 22.96 30.47
C ILE A 345 3.15 22.28 31.72
N ASN A 346 2.97 23.01 32.83
CA ASN A 346 2.55 22.41 34.09
C ASN A 346 1.14 21.82 34.02
N SER A 347 0.28 22.40 33.19
CA SER A 347 -1.07 21.91 32.94
C SER A 347 -1.15 20.67 32.04
N LEU A 348 -0.03 20.15 31.51
CA LEU A 348 0.00 18.90 30.75
C LEU A 348 -0.12 17.69 31.68
N THR A 349 -0.78 16.62 31.24
CA THR A 349 -0.77 15.33 31.96
C THR A 349 0.52 14.56 31.69
N LYS A 350 0.78 13.48 32.44
CA LYS A 350 1.95 12.62 32.18
C LYS A 350 1.88 11.96 30.81
N GLU A 351 0.70 11.53 30.39
CA GLU A 351 0.45 10.93 29.09
C GLU A 351 0.73 11.93 27.95
N GLN A 352 0.36 13.19 28.12
CA GLN A 352 0.63 14.25 27.13
C GLN A 352 2.13 14.55 27.01
N ILE A 353 2.88 14.52 28.12
CA ILE A 353 4.35 14.63 28.06
C ILE A 353 4.94 13.47 27.25
N ILE A 354 4.50 12.23 27.53
CA ILE A 354 4.94 11.04 26.79
C ILE A 354 4.59 11.14 25.30
N GLN A 355 3.42 11.70 24.96
CA GLN A 355 3.02 11.94 23.56
C GLN A 355 3.96 12.90 22.85
N ILE A 356 4.35 14.01 23.51
CA ILE A 356 5.31 14.97 22.97
C ILE A 356 6.69 14.31 22.79
N GLU A 357 7.14 13.51 23.77
CA GLU A 357 8.38 12.74 23.66
C GLU A 357 8.35 11.71 22.50
N LYS A 358 7.15 11.19 22.17
CA LYS A 358 6.90 10.32 21.01
C LYS A 358 6.73 11.09 19.68
N GLY A 359 6.90 12.42 19.68
CA GLY A 359 6.81 13.25 18.48
C GLY A 359 5.38 13.58 18.04
N VAL A 360 4.39 13.51 18.94
CA VAL A 360 3.02 13.96 18.67
C VAL A 360 2.97 15.47 18.88
N ALA A 361 2.66 16.21 17.81
CA ALA A 361 2.63 17.68 17.82
C ALA A 361 1.23 18.29 18.00
N ASN A 362 0.16 17.48 18.00
CA ASN A 362 -1.22 17.95 18.14
C ASN A 362 -2.00 17.00 19.04
N ALA A 363 -2.64 17.55 20.07
CA ALA A 363 -3.40 16.80 21.07
C ALA A 363 -4.70 16.19 20.54
N LYS A 364 -5.12 16.51 19.31
CA LYS A 364 -6.25 15.82 18.66
C LYS A 364 -5.89 14.44 18.13
N TYR A 365 -4.60 14.12 17.96
CA TYR A 365 -4.13 12.83 17.42
C TYR A 365 -4.11 11.70 18.48
N GLN A 366 -5.09 11.67 19.39
CA GLN A 366 -5.07 10.80 20.57
C GLN A 366 -5.81 9.47 20.38
N ASP A 367 -6.65 9.34 19.35
CA ASP A 367 -7.48 8.16 19.13
C ASP A 367 -6.73 7.12 18.31
N ARG A 368 -6.52 5.92 18.88
CA ARG A 368 -5.82 4.78 18.24
C ARG A 368 -6.50 4.22 16.98
N PHE A 369 -7.62 4.80 16.52
CA PHE A 369 -8.48 4.28 15.44
C PHE A 369 -9.12 5.37 14.57
N SER A 370 -8.42 6.47 14.31
CA SER A 370 -9.06 7.66 13.78
C SER A 370 -8.77 7.89 12.29
N ILE A 371 -9.68 7.42 11.42
CA ILE A 371 -9.76 7.86 10.02
C ILE A 371 -9.82 9.40 9.95
N ARG A 372 -10.45 10.03 10.95
CA ARG A 372 -10.53 11.49 11.08
C ARG A 372 -9.16 12.14 11.19
N ASP A 373 -8.28 11.60 12.03
CA ASP A 373 -6.96 12.17 12.28
C ASP A 373 -6.12 12.12 11.00
N ARG A 374 -6.22 11.02 10.24
CA ARG A 374 -5.53 10.90 8.95
C ARG A 374 -6.05 11.89 7.90
N ILE A 375 -7.37 12.11 7.84
CA ILE A 375 -7.97 13.11 6.95
C ILE A 375 -7.51 14.52 7.36
N TYR A 376 -7.53 14.82 8.65
CA TYR A 376 -7.10 16.11 9.19
C TYR A 376 -5.61 16.36 8.89
N GLU A 377 -4.74 15.40 9.19
CA GLU A 377 -3.31 15.44 8.90
C GLU A 377 -3.06 15.68 7.40
N SER A 378 -3.82 15.01 6.52
CA SER A 378 -3.72 15.20 5.06
C SER A 378 -4.02 16.65 4.64
N PHE A 379 -5.05 17.28 5.21
CA PHE A 379 -5.34 18.70 4.95
C PHE A 379 -4.28 19.62 5.53
N TRP A 380 -3.80 19.32 6.74
CA TRP A 380 -2.73 20.07 7.39
C TRP A 380 -1.42 20.01 6.59
N GLU A 381 -1.01 18.84 6.08
CA GLU A 381 0.16 18.68 5.21
C GLU A 381 0.06 19.61 3.99
N ILE A 382 -1.09 19.61 3.31
CA ILE A 382 -1.32 20.45 2.12
C ILE A 382 -1.21 21.93 2.48
N GLN A 383 -1.89 22.37 3.55
CA GLN A 383 -1.86 23.77 3.97
C GLN A 383 -0.44 24.20 4.39
N ASN A 384 0.25 23.37 5.15
CA ASN A 384 1.61 23.62 5.61
C ASN A 384 2.58 23.77 4.42
N TYR A 385 2.46 22.94 3.39
CA TYR A 385 3.25 23.11 2.17
C TYR A 385 2.88 24.37 1.38
N LEU A 386 1.58 24.72 1.28
CA LEU A 386 1.16 25.93 0.58
C LEU A 386 1.76 27.19 1.22
N THR A 387 1.83 27.23 2.57
CA THR A 387 2.37 28.35 3.35
C THR A 387 3.90 28.35 3.43
N TYR A 388 4.53 27.24 3.84
CA TYR A 388 5.98 27.21 4.16
C TYR A 388 6.87 26.65 3.05
N LYS A 389 6.29 26.06 2.00
CA LYS A 389 7.03 25.36 0.92
C LYS A 389 7.99 24.27 1.41
N ASN A 390 7.79 23.74 2.61
CA ASN A 390 8.59 22.65 3.17
C ASN A 390 7.88 21.31 2.95
N PRO A 391 8.46 20.37 2.17
CA PRO A 391 7.84 19.07 1.91
C PRO A 391 8.25 17.95 2.88
N ASN A 392 9.18 18.21 3.80
CA ASN A 392 9.75 17.17 4.65
C ASN A 392 8.72 16.62 5.65
N GLY A 393 8.71 15.30 5.83
CA GLY A 393 7.78 14.59 6.73
C GLY A 393 6.31 14.57 6.31
N GLN A 394 5.95 15.05 5.11
CA GLN A 394 4.56 15.14 4.63
C GLN A 394 4.33 14.18 3.47
N THR A 395 3.55 13.12 3.70
CA THR A 395 3.46 11.98 2.75
C THR A 395 2.85 12.39 1.41
N LEU A 396 1.79 13.21 1.42
CA LEU A 396 1.07 13.58 0.20
C LEU A 396 1.86 14.58 -0.63
N VAL A 397 2.43 15.57 0.03
CA VAL A 397 3.23 16.63 -0.61
C VAL A 397 4.50 16.05 -1.23
N GLN A 398 5.14 15.10 -0.54
CA GLN A 398 6.25 14.34 -1.08
C GLN A 398 5.91 13.62 -2.39
N ARG A 399 4.78 12.91 -2.45
CA ARG A 399 4.32 12.24 -3.69
C ARG A 399 4.10 13.24 -4.83
N TYR A 400 3.54 14.41 -4.54
CA TYR A 400 3.40 15.47 -5.53
C TYR A 400 4.75 15.92 -6.11
N ILE A 401 5.77 16.11 -5.26
CA ILE A 401 7.14 16.43 -5.70
C ILE A 401 7.74 15.30 -6.52
N TYR A 402 7.57 14.04 -6.11
CA TYR A 402 8.08 12.89 -6.86
C TYR A 402 7.47 12.83 -8.27
N TRP A 403 6.17 13.11 -8.40
CA TRP A 403 5.49 13.16 -9.71
C TRP A 403 5.99 14.31 -10.57
N LYS A 404 6.21 15.48 -9.98
CA LYS A 404 6.78 16.63 -10.69
C LYS A 404 8.19 16.33 -11.20
N ALA A 405 9.06 15.79 -10.34
CA ALA A 405 10.40 15.34 -10.72
C ALA A 405 10.36 14.27 -11.81
N SER A 406 9.43 13.31 -11.72
CA SER A 406 9.23 12.28 -12.74
C SER A 406 8.89 12.90 -14.10
N ILE A 407 7.94 13.83 -14.15
CA ILE A 407 7.53 14.52 -15.38
C ILE A 407 8.70 15.31 -15.98
N GLU A 408 9.50 15.99 -15.14
CA GLU A 408 10.69 16.73 -15.58
C GLU A 408 11.78 15.80 -16.14
N LEU A 409 11.99 14.63 -15.53
CA LEU A 409 12.91 13.61 -16.05
C LEU A 409 12.41 13.00 -17.37
N ILE A 410 11.10 12.73 -17.49
CA ILE A 410 10.49 12.25 -18.74
C ILE A 410 10.68 13.26 -19.85
N LYS A 411 10.53 14.57 -19.58
CA LYS A 411 10.79 15.62 -20.58
C LYS A 411 12.24 15.64 -21.07
N LYS A 412 13.20 15.30 -20.20
CA LYS A 412 14.63 15.20 -20.57
C LYS A 412 14.92 13.96 -21.41
N ASN A 413 14.25 12.83 -21.15
CA ASN A 413 14.48 11.55 -21.83
C ASN A 413 13.17 10.90 -22.34
N PRO A 414 12.43 11.52 -23.27
CA PRO A 414 11.03 11.15 -23.53
C PRO A 414 10.86 9.82 -24.28
N ILE A 415 11.82 9.43 -25.12
CA ILE A 415 11.66 8.27 -26.01
C ILE A 415 12.08 6.98 -25.31
N LEU A 416 13.32 6.92 -24.82
CA LEU A 416 13.92 5.72 -24.23
C LEU A 416 14.07 5.78 -22.71
N GLY A 417 13.84 6.92 -22.06
CA GLY A 417 14.06 7.05 -20.62
C GLY A 417 15.53 6.96 -20.22
N VAL A 418 15.79 6.66 -18.94
CA VAL A 418 17.13 6.64 -18.35
C VAL A 418 17.75 5.24 -18.22
N GLY A 419 16.98 4.18 -18.43
CA GLY A 419 17.42 2.80 -18.31
C GLY A 419 17.06 2.14 -16.98
N THR A 420 17.21 0.82 -16.93
CA THR A 420 16.85 -0.03 -15.79
C THR A 420 17.68 0.27 -14.54
N GLY A 421 18.98 0.55 -14.71
CA GLY A 421 19.90 0.79 -13.60
C GLY A 421 19.85 2.20 -13.02
N ASP A 422 19.50 3.19 -13.84
CA ASP A 422 19.92 4.58 -13.56
C ASP A 422 18.83 5.42 -12.89
N MET A 423 17.68 4.83 -12.59
CA MET A 423 16.54 5.49 -11.96
C MET A 423 16.95 6.28 -10.69
N ASN A 424 17.67 5.65 -9.76
CA ASN A 424 18.07 6.33 -8.52
C ASN A 424 19.04 7.48 -8.76
N ILE A 425 19.98 7.30 -9.69
CA ILE A 425 20.96 8.33 -10.07
C ILE A 425 20.23 9.52 -10.68
N ALA A 426 19.33 9.27 -11.63
CA ALA A 426 18.54 10.30 -12.30
C ALA A 426 17.68 11.10 -11.30
N PHE A 427 16.97 10.43 -10.39
CA PHE A 427 16.18 11.11 -9.36
C PHE A 427 17.04 11.91 -8.39
N ASN A 428 18.13 11.32 -7.85
CA ASN A 428 18.98 12.02 -6.89
C ASN A 428 19.66 13.25 -7.49
N ASN A 429 20.21 13.14 -8.71
CA ASN A 429 20.81 14.27 -9.42
C ASN A 429 19.78 15.38 -9.67
N HIS A 430 18.55 15.00 -10.03
CA HIS A 430 17.49 15.97 -10.27
C HIS A 430 17.02 16.65 -8.98
N TYR A 431 16.94 15.92 -7.86
CA TYR A 431 16.65 16.51 -6.55
C TYR A 431 17.75 17.45 -6.07
N ASP A 432 19.03 17.09 -6.25
CA ASP A 432 20.16 17.95 -5.89
C ASP A 432 20.16 19.28 -6.66
N GLN A 433 19.68 19.25 -7.91
CA GLN A 433 19.64 20.43 -8.76
C GLN A 433 18.41 21.32 -8.48
N TYR A 434 17.21 20.75 -8.32
CA TYR A 434 15.95 21.49 -8.36
C TYR A 434 15.11 21.45 -7.07
N TYR A 435 15.37 20.51 -6.15
CA TYR A 435 14.56 20.28 -4.95
C TYR A 435 15.45 20.16 -3.70
N LYS A 436 16.25 21.20 -3.45
CA LYS A 436 17.23 21.24 -2.35
C LYS A 436 16.57 21.24 -0.97
N GLU A 437 15.33 21.71 -0.90
CA GLU A 437 14.47 21.70 0.28
C GLU A 437 14.01 20.31 0.69
N LEU A 438 14.09 19.30 -0.19
CA LEU A 438 13.74 17.92 0.13
C LEU A 438 14.97 17.19 0.70
N ASP A 439 14.90 16.86 1.99
CA ASP A 439 15.98 16.17 2.69
C ASP A 439 16.27 14.82 2.07
N LYS A 440 17.53 14.40 2.11
CA LYS A 440 17.98 13.12 1.54
C LYS A 440 17.21 11.91 2.06
N ALA A 441 16.74 11.95 3.31
CA ALA A 441 15.94 10.89 3.93
C ALA A 441 14.54 10.73 3.29
N PHE A 442 14.03 11.77 2.63
CA PHE A 442 12.73 11.78 1.97
C PHE A 442 12.85 11.77 0.44
N ARG A 443 14.02 11.42 -0.11
CA ARG A 443 14.19 11.34 -1.57
C ARG A 443 13.84 9.94 -2.05
N TRP A 444 12.69 9.85 -2.71
CA TRP A 444 12.20 8.60 -3.27
C TRP A 444 11.89 8.73 -4.77
N ARG A 445 11.61 7.59 -5.40
CA ARG A 445 11.18 7.53 -6.81
C ARG A 445 9.70 7.91 -6.94
N SER A 446 9.15 7.74 -8.14
CA SER A 446 7.86 8.25 -8.58
C SER A 446 6.65 7.90 -7.69
N HIS A 447 6.66 6.80 -6.92
CA HIS A 447 5.46 6.30 -6.23
C HIS A 447 4.23 6.25 -7.16
N ASN A 448 4.45 5.83 -8.40
CA ASN A 448 3.44 5.65 -9.43
C ASN A 448 4.10 4.78 -10.51
N GLN A 449 3.55 3.59 -10.75
CA GLN A 449 4.18 2.61 -11.64
C GLN A 449 4.30 3.13 -13.07
N TYR A 450 3.28 3.84 -13.57
CA TYR A 450 3.27 4.37 -14.94
C TYR A 450 4.35 5.43 -15.13
N LEU A 451 4.51 6.34 -14.16
CA LEU A 451 5.61 7.31 -14.16
C LEU A 451 6.96 6.62 -14.03
N SER A 452 7.12 5.64 -13.13
CA SER A 452 8.36 4.88 -13.00
C SER A 452 8.77 4.19 -14.31
N ILE A 453 7.83 3.51 -14.99
CA ILE A 453 8.09 2.89 -16.29
C ILE A 453 8.45 3.94 -17.35
N THR A 454 7.79 5.10 -17.36
CA THR A 454 8.06 6.15 -18.34
C THR A 454 9.39 6.85 -18.10
N VAL A 455 9.81 7.04 -16.84
CA VAL A 455 11.14 7.57 -16.53
C VAL A 455 12.21 6.56 -16.95
N ALA A 456 12.01 5.27 -16.65
CA ALA A 456 12.98 4.23 -16.97
C ALA A 456 13.11 3.99 -18.49
N PHE A 457 12.00 3.97 -19.23
CA PHE A 457 11.94 3.44 -20.59
C PHE A 457 11.26 4.37 -21.61
N GLY A 458 10.95 5.61 -21.20
CA GLY A 458 10.26 6.59 -22.02
C GLY A 458 8.82 6.20 -22.38
N PHE A 459 8.22 6.96 -23.30
CA PHE A 459 6.87 6.68 -23.80
C PHE A 459 6.79 5.36 -24.57
N VAL A 460 7.89 4.91 -25.19
CA VAL A 460 7.96 3.61 -25.86
C VAL A 460 7.74 2.50 -24.83
N GLY A 461 8.44 2.55 -23.71
CA GLY A 461 8.25 1.59 -22.62
C GLY A 461 6.90 1.69 -21.95
N LEU A 462 6.32 2.89 -21.81
CA LEU A 462 4.95 3.05 -21.29
C LEU A 462 3.93 2.35 -22.19
N ILE A 463 3.98 2.59 -23.51
CA ILE A 463 3.06 1.95 -24.47
C ILE A 463 3.24 0.43 -24.43
N TRP A 464 4.49 -0.05 -24.41
CA TRP A 464 4.78 -1.48 -24.27
C TRP A 464 4.14 -2.04 -23.00
N PHE A 465 4.38 -1.41 -21.85
CA PHE A 465 3.86 -1.83 -20.57
C PHE A 465 2.33 -1.86 -20.54
N LEU A 466 1.66 -0.83 -21.10
CA LEU A 466 0.19 -0.79 -21.19
C LEU A 466 -0.35 -1.91 -22.08
N ILE A 467 0.27 -2.17 -23.23
CA ILE A 467 -0.12 -3.29 -24.09
C ILE A 467 0.04 -4.61 -23.32
N ALA A 468 1.18 -4.83 -22.68
CA ALA A 468 1.46 -6.03 -21.90
C ALA A 468 0.47 -6.23 -20.74
N LEU A 469 0.02 -5.15 -20.12
CA LEU A 469 -0.93 -5.15 -19.00
C LEU A 469 -2.37 -5.41 -19.45
N PHE A 470 -2.84 -4.75 -20.51
CA PHE A 470 -4.25 -4.81 -20.94
C PHE A 470 -4.54 -5.91 -21.97
N TYR A 471 -3.57 -6.29 -22.81
CA TYR A 471 -3.76 -7.33 -23.83
C TYR A 471 -4.25 -8.67 -23.26
N PRO A 472 -3.70 -9.21 -22.14
CA PRO A 472 -4.19 -10.44 -21.51
C PRO A 472 -5.68 -10.41 -21.19
N VAL A 473 -6.18 -9.28 -20.68
CA VAL A 473 -7.56 -9.12 -20.20
C VAL A 473 -8.55 -9.36 -21.34
N PHE A 474 -8.30 -8.73 -22.49
CA PHE A 474 -9.18 -8.83 -23.66
C PHE A 474 -8.96 -10.13 -24.43
N LYS A 475 -7.70 -10.53 -24.65
CA LYS A 475 -7.39 -11.71 -25.47
C LYS A 475 -7.88 -13.01 -24.82
N ALA A 476 -7.76 -13.12 -23.50
CA ALA A 476 -8.24 -14.29 -22.77
C ALA A 476 -9.73 -14.23 -22.41
N LYS A 477 -10.46 -13.18 -22.86
CA LYS A 477 -11.88 -12.92 -22.52
C LYS A 477 -12.16 -12.91 -21.01
N LYS A 478 -11.16 -12.54 -20.20
CA LYS A 478 -11.25 -12.57 -18.74
C LYS A 478 -11.97 -11.37 -18.12
N VAL A 479 -12.41 -10.42 -18.95
CA VAL A 479 -13.29 -9.30 -18.54
C VAL A 479 -14.52 -9.81 -17.77
N PHE A 480 -15.00 -11.01 -18.08
CA PHE A 480 -16.17 -11.62 -17.43
C PHE A 480 -15.85 -12.53 -16.24
N ASN A 481 -14.56 -12.78 -15.96
CA ASN A 481 -14.13 -13.60 -14.84
C ASN A 481 -13.97 -12.72 -13.59
N TYR A 482 -14.86 -12.91 -12.61
CA TYR A 482 -14.89 -12.10 -11.39
C TYR A 482 -13.54 -12.04 -10.64
N LEU A 483 -12.89 -13.20 -10.44
CA LEU A 483 -11.64 -13.26 -9.68
C LEU A 483 -10.52 -12.49 -10.38
N TYR A 484 -10.37 -12.72 -11.70
CA TYR A 484 -9.34 -12.06 -12.49
C TYR A 484 -9.59 -10.56 -12.63
N ILE A 485 -10.82 -10.13 -12.97
CA ILE A 485 -11.11 -8.71 -13.15
C ILE A 485 -10.96 -7.94 -11.84
N THR A 486 -11.37 -8.53 -10.71
CA THR A 486 -11.17 -7.91 -9.39
C THR A 486 -9.69 -7.74 -9.08
N PHE A 487 -8.91 -8.82 -9.23
CA PHE A 487 -7.46 -8.77 -9.06
C PHE A 487 -6.82 -7.71 -9.98
N PHE A 488 -7.20 -7.70 -11.26
CA PHE A 488 -6.68 -6.74 -12.24
C PHE A 488 -7.01 -5.29 -11.85
N LEU A 489 -8.24 -5.01 -11.42
CA LEU A 489 -8.65 -3.69 -10.93
C LEU A 489 -7.84 -3.26 -9.68
N ILE A 490 -7.62 -4.17 -8.72
CA ILE A 490 -6.75 -3.89 -7.55
C ILE A 490 -5.35 -3.46 -8.03
N MET A 491 -4.79 -4.19 -8.99
CA MET A 491 -3.44 -3.93 -9.49
C MET A 491 -3.33 -2.59 -10.22
N ILE A 492 -4.23 -2.29 -11.16
CA ILE A 492 -4.15 -1.03 -11.93
C ILE A 492 -4.42 0.20 -11.05
N ILE A 493 -5.33 0.11 -10.08
CA ILE A 493 -5.61 1.22 -9.16
C ILE A 493 -4.43 1.42 -8.20
N SER A 494 -3.85 0.33 -7.69
CA SER A 494 -2.66 0.40 -6.84
C SER A 494 -1.48 1.08 -7.57
N MET A 495 -1.28 0.76 -8.85
CA MET A 495 -0.20 1.32 -9.68
C MET A 495 -0.29 2.84 -9.91
N LEU A 496 -1.44 3.47 -9.67
CA LEU A 496 -1.61 4.93 -9.75
C LEU A 496 -0.94 5.68 -8.59
N THR A 497 -0.81 5.03 -7.44
CA THR A 497 -0.33 5.67 -6.20
C THR A 497 0.93 5.03 -5.64
N GLU A 498 1.37 3.92 -6.24
CA GLU A 498 2.53 3.14 -5.81
C GLU A 498 3.26 2.55 -7.02
N ASP A 499 4.55 2.27 -6.84
CA ASP A 499 5.38 1.53 -7.79
C ASP A 499 5.29 0.02 -7.52
N THR A 500 4.09 -0.54 -7.74
CA THR A 500 3.70 -1.88 -7.25
C THR A 500 4.62 -3.03 -7.65
N ILE A 501 5.16 -3.03 -8.88
CA ILE A 501 6.02 -4.12 -9.36
C ILE A 501 7.51 -3.87 -9.12
N GLU A 502 7.86 -2.85 -8.33
CA GLU A 502 9.24 -2.55 -7.96
C GLU A 502 9.70 -3.26 -6.68
N THR A 503 8.79 -3.90 -5.96
CA THR A 503 9.12 -4.66 -4.75
C THR A 503 8.76 -6.12 -4.93
N GLN A 504 9.56 -7.01 -4.32
CA GLN A 504 9.38 -8.46 -4.47
C GLN A 504 7.96 -8.94 -4.11
N PRO A 505 7.32 -8.53 -2.99
CA PRO A 505 5.94 -8.94 -2.71
C PRO A 505 4.95 -8.47 -3.78
N GLY A 506 5.08 -7.22 -4.25
CA GLY A 506 4.14 -6.65 -5.21
C GLY A 506 4.26 -7.26 -6.62
N VAL A 507 5.49 -7.47 -7.11
CA VAL A 507 5.72 -8.12 -8.41
C VAL A 507 5.38 -9.61 -8.38
N THR A 508 5.64 -10.29 -7.27
CA THR A 508 5.23 -11.69 -7.10
C THR A 508 3.71 -11.80 -7.04
N PHE A 509 3.04 -10.93 -6.29
CA PHE A 509 1.57 -10.86 -6.23
C PHE A 509 0.99 -10.67 -7.64
N PHE A 510 1.52 -9.71 -8.40
CA PHE A 510 1.11 -9.45 -9.78
C PHE A 510 1.32 -10.66 -10.71
N ALA A 511 2.55 -11.17 -10.77
CA ALA A 511 2.92 -12.25 -11.68
C ALA A 511 2.22 -13.56 -11.34
N PHE A 512 2.11 -13.89 -10.06
CA PHE A 512 1.50 -15.13 -9.59
C PHE A 512 0.00 -15.16 -9.92
N PHE A 513 -0.78 -14.19 -9.45
CA PHE A 513 -2.24 -14.24 -9.64
C PHE A 513 -2.66 -13.96 -11.08
N SER A 514 -1.92 -13.12 -11.83
CA SER A 514 -2.13 -13.02 -13.28
C SER A 514 -1.99 -14.40 -13.93
N SER A 515 -0.89 -15.10 -13.65
CA SER A 515 -0.63 -16.42 -14.20
C SER A 515 -1.63 -17.47 -13.72
N LEU A 516 -2.01 -17.42 -12.44
CA LEU A 516 -2.93 -18.38 -11.82
C LEU A 516 -4.30 -18.35 -12.51
N PHE A 517 -4.83 -17.17 -12.76
CA PHE A 517 -6.16 -17.03 -13.36
C PHE A 517 -6.15 -17.13 -14.89
N LEU A 518 -5.04 -16.81 -15.55
CA LEU A 518 -4.93 -16.86 -17.00
C LEU A 518 -4.62 -18.27 -17.51
N PHE A 519 -3.78 -19.04 -16.82
CA PHE A 519 -3.21 -20.26 -17.38
C PHE A 519 -3.62 -21.54 -16.68
N THR A 520 -3.70 -21.52 -15.35
CA THR A 520 -3.89 -22.75 -14.56
C THR A 520 -5.33 -23.21 -14.40
N TYR A 521 -6.32 -22.31 -14.54
CA TYR A 521 -7.73 -22.68 -14.37
C TYR A 521 -8.53 -22.54 -15.67
N ASN A 522 -9.33 -23.57 -16.01
CA ASN A 522 -10.17 -23.59 -17.20
C ASN A 522 -11.67 -23.61 -16.83
N GLU A 523 -12.33 -22.45 -16.91
CA GLU A 523 -13.76 -22.30 -16.59
C GLU A 523 -14.69 -23.08 -17.54
N GLU A 524 -14.30 -23.26 -18.81
CA GLU A 524 -15.16 -23.85 -19.83
C GLU A 524 -15.40 -25.36 -19.64
N LYS A 525 -14.48 -26.09 -19.00
CA LYS A 525 -14.66 -27.52 -18.72
C LYS A 525 -15.60 -27.78 -17.55
N ASP A 526 -15.71 -26.85 -16.60
CA ASP A 526 -16.52 -27.03 -15.38
C ASP A 526 -17.95 -26.47 -15.49
N LYS A 527 -18.25 -25.62 -16.48
CA LYS A 527 -19.65 -25.26 -16.78
C LYS A 527 -20.44 -26.47 -17.32
N LYS A 528 -19.80 -27.36 -18.07
CA LYS A 528 -20.40 -28.59 -18.62
C LYS A 528 -20.55 -29.74 -17.62
N SER A 529 -20.04 -29.61 -16.40
CA SER A 529 -20.17 -30.63 -15.34
C SER A 529 -21.11 -30.21 -14.21
N ILE A 530 -21.67 -29.00 -14.30
CA ILE A 530 -22.61 -28.41 -13.33
C ILE A 530 -24.01 -28.22 -13.96
N GLU A 531 -24.11 -28.18 -15.29
CA GLU A 531 -25.31 -28.56 -16.05
C GLU A 531 -25.35 -30.09 -16.17
#